data_AF-W4Q1T2-F1
#
_entry.id   AF-W4Q1T2-F1
#
_cell.length_a   1.000
_cell.length_b   1.000
_cell.length_c   1.000
_cell.angle_alpha   90.00
_cell.angle_beta   90.00
_cell.angle_gamma   90.00
#
_symmetry.space_group_name_H-M   'P 1'
#
loop_
_entity.id
_entity.type
_entity.pdbx_description
1 polymer ?
#
loop_
_entity_poly.entity_id
_entity_poly.type
_entity_poly.pdbx_seq_one_letter_code
_entity_poly.pdbx_strand_id
1 'polypeptide(L)'
;MSGVQEYLLREVQKVYRMQGVEIGDKHVEVMVRQMLRKVRVVDAGETNVLPGALIEIQQFNDENKKVLLEQQRPATGKPVLLGITKASLETDSFLSAASFQETTRVLTDAAIKGKRDELLGLKENVIIGKLVPAGTGMPRYRHLNITSEYDQVEAEQTEEPMAEGALTHE
;
A
#
# COMPACT_ATOMS: atom_id res chain seq x y z
N MET A 1 -15.95 -2.11 -16.57
CA MET A 1 -15.52 -1.12 -15.54
C MET A 1 -14.71 0.04 -16.13
N SER A 2 -14.19 -0.05 -17.36
CA SER A 2 -13.37 1.00 -17.99
C SER A 2 -14.12 2.30 -18.30
N GLY A 3 -15.40 2.23 -18.70
CA GLY A 3 -16.13 3.41 -19.17
C GLY A 3 -16.23 4.56 -18.16
N VAL A 4 -16.41 4.27 -16.86
CA VAL A 4 -16.45 5.31 -15.81
C VAL A 4 -15.06 5.90 -15.57
N GLN A 5 -14.02 5.07 -15.60
CA GLN A 5 -12.64 5.52 -15.41
C GLN A 5 -12.22 6.46 -16.55
N GLU A 6 -12.51 6.06 -17.78
CA GLU A 6 -12.23 6.85 -18.98
C GLU A 6 -13.03 8.17 -18.99
N TYR A 7 -14.29 8.13 -18.58
CA TYR A 7 -15.11 9.32 -18.45
C TYR A 7 -14.51 10.31 -17.44
N LEU A 8 -14.17 9.86 -16.24
CA LEU A 8 -13.58 10.72 -15.20
C LEU A 8 -12.23 11.30 -15.65
N LEU A 9 -11.38 10.48 -16.27
CA LEU A 9 -10.10 10.94 -16.82
C LEU A 9 -10.31 12.04 -17.86
N ARG A 10 -11.20 11.80 -18.84
CA ARG A 10 -11.45 12.74 -19.93
C ARG A 10 -12.03 14.07 -19.45
N GLU A 11 -13.01 14.03 -18.55
CA GLU A 11 -13.64 15.26 -18.05
C GLU A 11 -12.68 16.09 -17.19
N VAL A 12 -11.88 15.45 -16.33
CA VAL A 12 -10.85 16.16 -15.54
C VAL A 12 -9.78 16.76 -16.46
N GLN A 13 -9.25 15.97 -17.40
CA GLN A 13 -8.26 16.44 -18.36
C GLN A 13 -8.76 17.59 -19.22
N LYS A 14 -10.02 17.57 -19.65
CA LYS A 14 -10.63 18.66 -20.41
C LYS A 14 -10.55 19.98 -19.66
N VAL A 15 -10.81 20.01 -18.36
CA VAL A 15 -10.74 21.24 -17.55
C VAL A 15 -9.30 21.75 -17.45
N TYR A 16 -8.33 20.88 -17.18
CA TYR A 16 -6.91 21.27 -17.11
C TYR A 16 -6.39 21.81 -18.45
N ARG A 17 -6.72 21.13 -19.56
CA ARG A 17 -6.36 21.57 -20.91
C ARG A 17 -7.00 22.90 -21.27
N MET A 18 -8.26 23.14 -20.90
CA MET A 18 -8.93 24.44 -21.11
C MET A 18 -8.25 25.58 -20.36
N GLN A 19 -7.61 25.30 -19.23
CA GLN A 19 -6.83 26.28 -18.45
C GLN A 19 -5.36 26.38 -18.91
N GLY A 20 -4.97 25.65 -19.96
CA GLY A 20 -3.59 25.63 -20.47
C GLY A 20 -2.60 24.92 -19.55
N VAL A 21 -3.08 24.07 -18.63
CA VAL A 21 -2.24 23.31 -17.69
C VAL A 21 -2.09 21.88 -18.20
N GLU A 22 -0.85 21.44 -18.40
CA GLU A 22 -0.55 20.05 -18.75
C GLU A 22 -0.41 19.19 -17.49
N ILE A 23 -1.17 18.10 -17.43
CA ILE A 23 -1.09 17.09 -16.38
C ILE A 23 -1.05 15.70 -17.01
N GLY A 24 -0.11 14.85 -16.57
CA GLY A 24 -0.04 13.48 -17.06
C GLY A 24 -1.24 12.64 -16.61
N ASP A 25 -1.81 11.85 -17.53
CA ASP A 25 -2.99 11.01 -17.27
C ASP A 25 -2.82 10.09 -16.05
N LYS A 26 -1.60 9.57 -15.85
CA LYS A 26 -1.25 8.69 -14.73
C LYS A 26 -1.63 9.27 -13.36
N HIS A 27 -1.54 10.59 -13.17
CA HIS A 27 -1.91 11.21 -11.90
C HIS A 27 -3.40 11.09 -11.62
N VAL A 28 -4.22 11.39 -12.63
CA VAL A 28 -5.68 11.31 -12.52
C VAL A 28 -6.11 9.85 -12.40
N GLU A 29 -5.50 8.94 -13.17
CA GLU A 29 -5.77 7.50 -13.09
C GLU A 29 -5.52 6.94 -11.69
N VAL A 30 -4.41 7.33 -11.04
CA VAL A 30 -4.11 6.89 -9.68
C VAL A 30 -5.18 7.39 -8.70
N MET A 31 -5.69 8.61 -8.87
CA MET A 31 -6.78 9.14 -8.03
C MET A 31 -8.10 8.40 -8.28
N VAL A 32 -8.48 8.20 -9.54
CA VAL A 32 -9.69 7.46 -9.93
C VAL A 32 -9.62 6.01 -9.43
N ARG A 33 -8.44 5.39 -9.45
CA ARG A 33 -8.23 4.06 -8.86
C ARG A 33 -8.53 4.04 -7.37
N GLN A 34 -8.18 5.09 -6.61
CA GLN A 34 -8.54 5.18 -5.19
C GLN A 34 -10.05 5.31 -4.99
N MET A 35 -10.75 6.01 -5.88
CA MET A 35 -12.22 6.15 -5.84
C MET A 35 -12.97 4.84 -6.10
N LEU A 36 -12.34 3.88 -6.79
CA LEU A 36 -12.93 2.58 -7.19
C LEU A 36 -12.38 1.39 -6.40
N ARG A 37 -11.71 1.62 -5.27
CA ARG A 37 -11.02 0.56 -4.51
C ARG A 37 -11.97 -0.41 -3.79
N LYS A 38 -13.26 -0.07 -3.64
CA LYS A 38 -14.22 -0.84 -2.85
C LYS A 38 -15.26 -1.57 -3.71
N VAL A 39 -15.67 -2.74 -3.24
CA VAL A 39 -16.72 -3.57 -3.82
C VAL A 39 -17.80 -3.81 -2.77
N ARG A 40 -19.07 -3.66 -3.16
CA ARG A 40 -20.21 -4.06 -2.35
C ARG A 40 -20.57 -5.50 -2.67
N VAL A 41 -20.53 -6.35 -1.66
CA VAL A 41 -20.92 -7.76 -1.78
C VAL A 41 -22.42 -7.86 -2.01
N VAL A 42 -22.83 -8.59 -3.04
CA VAL A 42 -24.22 -8.89 -3.38
C VAL A 42 -24.63 -10.25 -2.82
N ASP A 43 -23.80 -11.27 -3.06
CA ASP A 43 -23.96 -12.62 -2.53
C ASP A 43 -22.61 -13.08 -1.97
N ALA A 44 -22.61 -13.68 -0.79
CA ALA A 44 -21.41 -14.19 -0.13
C ALA A 44 -20.92 -15.51 -0.72
N GLY A 45 -21.75 -16.23 -1.48
CA GLY A 45 -21.33 -17.54 -1.96
C GLY A 45 -21.11 -18.50 -0.79
N GLU A 46 -19.95 -19.16 -0.80
CA GLU A 46 -19.39 -19.95 0.31
C GLU A 46 -18.12 -19.31 0.89
N THR A 47 -17.93 -18.01 0.66
CA THR A 47 -16.82 -17.24 1.25
C THR A 47 -17.17 -16.71 2.63
N ASN A 48 -16.16 -16.19 3.34
CA ASN A 48 -16.33 -15.53 4.64
C ASN A 48 -16.79 -14.07 4.56
N VAL A 49 -17.11 -13.55 3.36
CA VAL A 49 -17.56 -12.16 3.23
C VAL A 49 -19.04 -12.02 3.55
N LEU A 50 -19.43 -10.87 4.09
CA LEU A 50 -20.83 -10.62 4.46
C LEU A 50 -21.60 -9.96 3.31
N PRO A 51 -22.82 -10.43 2.97
CA PRO A 51 -23.68 -9.74 2.01
C PRO A 51 -23.95 -8.30 2.43
N GLY A 52 -23.89 -7.36 1.50
CA GLY A 52 -24.05 -5.93 1.76
C GLY A 52 -22.82 -5.23 2.32
N ALA A 53 -21.78 -5.96 2.74
CA ALA A 53 -20.54 -5.35 3.21
C ALA A 53 -19.81 -4.63 2.08
N LEU A 54 -19.13 -3.54 2.44
CA LEU A 54 -18.25 -2.78 1.57
C LEU A 54 -16.81 -3.13 1.92
N ILE A 55 -16.13 -3.86 1.04
CA ILE A 55 -14.76 -4.36 1.29
C ILE A 55 -13.80 -3.93 0.18
N GLU A 56 -12.49 -4.03 0.45
CA GLU A 56 -11.44 -3.78 -0.53
C GLU A 56 -11.56 -4.76 -1.71
N ILE A 57 -11.33 -4.28 -2.94
CA ILE A 57 -11.33 -5.14 -4.12
C ILE A 57 -10.28 -6.25 -4.04
N GLN A 58 -9.13 -5.96 -3.43
CA GLN A 58 -8.07 -6.94 -3.22
C GLN A 58 -8.52 -8.03 -2.25
N GLN A 59 -9.06 -7.65 -1.09
CA GLN A 59 -9.61 -8.61 -0.11
C GLN A 59 -10.73 -9.47 -0.72
N PHE A 60 -11.65 -8.85 -1.49
CA PHE A 60 -12.71 -9.58 -2.19
C PHE A 60 -12.14 -10.62 -3.17
N ASN A 61 -11.13 -10.23 -3.95
CA ASN A 61 -10.48 -11.12 -4.91
C ASN A 61 -9.70 -12.24 -4.20
N ASP A 62 -9.02 -11.94 -3.10
CA ASP A 62 -8.24 -12.91 -2.33
C ASP A 62 -9.15 -13.97 -1.67
N GLU A 63 -10.27 -13.56 -1.07
CA GLU A 63 -11.27 -14.49 -0.52
C GLU A 63 -11.91 -15.36 -1.61
N ASN A 64 -12.28 -14.76 -2.74
CA ASN A 64 -12.81 -15.52 -3.88
C ASN A 64 -11.80 -16.51 -4.44
N LYS A 65 -10.52 -16.14 -4.51
CA LYS A 65 -9.45 -17.01 -5.00
C LYS A 65 -9.29 -18.25 -4.12
N LYS A 66 -9.40 -18.13 -2.79
CA LYS A 66 -9.33 -19.27 -1.86
C LYS A 66 -10.45 -20.27 -2.14
N VAL A 67 -11.70 -19.79 -2.19
CA VAL A 67 -12.89 -20.62 -2.38
C VAL A 67 -12.91 -21.27 -3.78
N LEU A 68 -12.43 -20.56 -4.80
CA LEU A 68 -12.29 -21.12 -6.15
C LEU A 68 -11.29 -22.29 -6.22
N LEU A 69 -10.20 -22.26 -5.44
CA LEU A 69 -9.25 -23.38 -5.36
C LEU A 69 -9.90 -24.63 -4.74
N GLU A 70 -10.85 -24.43 -3.83
CA GLU A 70 -11.63 -25.48 -3.19
C GLU A 70 -12.85 -25.92 -4.02
N GLN A 71 -12.99 -25.42 -5.26
CA GLN A 71 -14.12 -25.69 -6.17
C GLN A 71 -15.50 -25.30 -5.61
N GLN A 72 -15.52 -24.36 -4.68
CA GLN A 72 -16.73 -23.84 -4.05
C GLN A 72 -17.24 -22.59 -4.78
N ARG A 73 -18.44 -22.13 -4.41
CA ARG A 73 -19.10 -20.99 -5.05
C ARG A 73 -18.52 -19.65 -4.55
N PRO A 74 -17.89 -18.83 -5.41
CA PRO A 74 -17.33 -17.54 -5.00
C PRO A 74 -18.42 -16.51 -4.67
N ALA A 75 -18.05 -15.48 -3.91
CA ALA A 75 -18.88 -14.31 -3.68
C ALA A 75 -19.04 -13.47 -4.95
N THR A 76 -20.20 -12.87 -5.12
CA THR A 76 -20.48 -11.89 -6.18
C THR A 76 -20.61 -10.50 -5.57
N GLY A 77 -20.10 -9.50 -6.28
CA GLY A 77 -20.09 -8.12 -5.80
C GLY A 77 -20.15 -7.13 -6.95
N LYS A 78 -20.55 -5.90 -6.64
CA LYS A 78 -20.56 -4.78 -7.59
C LYS A 78 -19.53 -3.73 -7.15
N PRO A 79 -18.69 -3.22 -8.06
CA PRO A 79 -17.77 -2.13 -7.73
C PRO A 79 -18.59 -0.90 -7.32
N VAL A 80 -18.06 -0.13 -6.38
CA VAL A 80 -18.69 1.11 -5.92
C VAL A 80 -17.73 2.27 -6.18
N LEU A 81 -18.21 3.29 -6.88
CA LEU A 81 -17.50 4.55 -7.01
C LEU A 81 -17.76 5.40 -5.76
N LEU A 82 -16.68 5.72 -5.04
CA LEU A 82 -16.71 6.60 -3.87
C LEU A 82 -16.11 7.96 -4.23
N GLY A 83 -16.66 9.04 -3.67
CA GLY A 83 -15.99 10.34 -3.69
C GLY A 83 -14.66 10.29 -2.94
N ILE A 84 -13.69 11.15 -3.30
CA ILE A 84 -12.32 11.15 -2.74
C ILE A 84 -12.33 11.26 -1.21
N THR A 85 -13.18 12.13 -0.65
CA THR A 85 -13.34 12.29 0.81
C THR A 85 -13.81 10.99 1.48
N LYS A 86 -14.81 10.32 0.89
CA LYS A 86 -15.34 9.07 1.43
C LYS A 86 -14.33 7.93 1.28
N ALA A 87 -13.65 7.84 0.14
CA ALA A 87 -12.59 6.86 -0.09
C ALA A 87 -11.43 7.00 0.91
N SER A 88 -11.12 8.23 1.31
CA SER A 88 -10.06 8.53 2.29
C SER A 88 -10.47 8.19 3.73
N LEU A 89 -11.75 8.33 4.08
CA LEU A 89 -12.30 7.92 5.38
C LEU A 89 -12.47 6.40 5.53
N GLU A 90 -12.72 5.69 4.43
CA GLU A 90 -12.93 4.23 4.40
C GLU A 90 -11.63 3.43 4.19
N THR A 91 -10.48 4.02 4.51
CA THR A 91 -9.19 3.32 4.48
C THR A 91 -9.05 2.36 5.66
N ASP A 92 -8.24 1.30 5.50
CA ASP A 92 -8.16 0.23 6.51
C ASP A 92 -7.47 0.68 7.79
N SER A 93 -6.49 1.59 7.68
CA SER A 93 -5.88 2.25 8.82
C SER A 93 -6.80 3.28 9.45
N PHE A 94 -7.19 3.02 10.69
CA PHE A 94 -7.96 3.98 11.47
C PHE A 94 -7.11 5.19 11.90
N LEU A 95 -5.78 5.04 12.06
CA LEU A 95 -4.89 6.17 12.36
C LEU A 95 -4.84 7.16 11.20
N SER A 96 -4.67 6.64 9.98
CA SER A 96 -4.73 7.43 8.75
C SER A 96 -6.09 8.08 8.56
N ALA A 97 -7.20 7.34 8.76
CA ALA A 97 -8.55 7.88 8.63
C ALA A 97 -8.84 8.97 9.68
N ALA A 98 -8.50 8.74 10.95
CA ALA A 98 -8.75 9.67 12.05
C ALA A 98 -7.94 10.97 11.94
N SER A 99 -6.76 10.90 11.30
CA SER A 99 -5.92 12.07 11.00
C SER A 99 -6.48 12.96 9.88
N PHE A 100 -7.39 12.43 9.05
CA PHE A 100 -7.96 13.17 7.94
C PHE A 100 -9.15 14.02 8.39
N GLN A 101 -10.24 13.37 8.79
CA GLN A 101 -11.48 14.02 9.24
C GLN A 101 -12.26 13.09 10.18
N GLU A 102 -13.28 13.62 10.87
CA GLU A 102 -14.25 12.86 11.69
C GLU A 102 -13.60 11.99 12.79
N THR A 103 -12.54 12.51 13.41
CA THR A 103 -11.67 11.82 14.37
C THR A 103 -12.44 11.08 15.47
N THR A 104 -13.43 11.71 16.10
CA THR A 104 -14.24 11.09 17.17
C THR A 104 -14.96 9.84 16.67
N ARG A 105 -15.65 9.93 15.52
CA ARG A 105 -16.40 8.81 14.94
C ARG A 105 -15.48 7.64 14.59
N VAL A 106 -14.34 7.94 13.96
CA VAL A 106 -13.37 6.92 13.52
C VAL A 106 -12.75 6.19 14.71
N LEU A 107 -12.31 6.92 15.73
CA LEU A 107 -11.69 6.32 16.91
C LEU A 107 -12.69 5.51 17.75
N THR A 108 -13.93 5.98 17.89
CA THR A 108 -14.98 5.23 18.58
C THR A 108 -15.29 3.91 17.86
N ASP A 109 -15.46 3.94 16.53
CA ASP A 109 -15.72 2.71 15.76
C ASP A 109 -14.55 1.72 15.84
N ALA A 110 -13.31 2.23 15.78
CA ALA A 110 -12.10 1.41 15.92
C ALA A 110 -12.00 0.79 17.32
N ALA A 111 -12.32 1.54 18.38
CA ALA A 111 -12.30 1.07 19.76
C ALA A 111 -13.36 -0.01 20.01
N ILE A 112 -14.60 0.19 19.53
CA ILE A 112 -15.69 -0.79 19.66
C ILE A 112 -15.33 -2.11 18.96
N LYS A 113 -14.72 -2.04 17.77
CA LYS A 113 -14.33 -3.21 16.98
C LYS A 113 -12.99 -3.82 17.39
N GLY A 114 -12.26 -3.18 18.33
CA GLY A 114 -10.91 -3.60 18.70
C GLY A 114 -9.92 -3.63 17.54
N LYS A 115 -10.06 -2.71 16.58
CA LYS A 115 -9.22 -2.68 15.37
C LYS A 115 -7.75 -2.48 15.73
N ARG A 116 -6.87 -3.16 15.00
CA ARG A 116 -5.42 -2.98 15.07
C ARG A 116 -4.93 -2.38 13.76
N ASP A 117 -4.00 -1.44 13.86
CA ASP A 117 -3.41 -0.78 12.70
C ASP A 117 -2.09 -1.48 12.34
N GLU A 118 -1.97 -1.94 11.09
CA GLU A 118 -0.79 -2.69 10.62
C GLU A 118 0.36 -1.77 10.17
N LEU A 119 0.17 -0.44 10.16
CA LEU A 119 1.19 0.55 9.79
C LEU A 119 1.76 0.32 8.38
N LEU A 120 0.92 -0.09 7.43
CA LEU A 120 1.32 -0.30 6.03
C LEU A 120 1.39 1.01 5.25
N GLY A 121 0.70 2.05 5.72
CA GLY A 121 0.57 3.33 5.07
C GLY A 121 1.68 4.33 5.40
N LEU A 122 1.74 5.41 4.63
CA LEU A 122 2.70 6.49 4.87
C LEU A 122 2.33 7.30 6.12
N LYS A 123 1.06 7.68 6.26
CA LYS A 123 0.61 8.58 7.35
C LYS A 123 0.73 7.94 8.72
N GLU A 124 0.34 6.67 8.85
CA GLU A 124 0.51 5.91 10.09
C GLU A 124 1.96 5.96 10.60
N ASN A 125 2.92 5.65 9.72
CA ASN A 125 4.33 5.62 10.10
C ASN A 125 4.84 7.02 10.47
N VAL A 126 4.40 8.07 9.76
CA VAL A 126 4.74 9.46 10.11
C VAL A 126 4.20 9.82 11.50
N ILE A 127 2.95 9.49 11.81
CA ILE A 127 2.31 9.80 13.10
C ILE A 127 3.04 9.12 14.26
N ILE A 128 3.46 7.86 14.05
CA ILE A 128 4.17 7.07 15.06
C ILE A 128 5.66 7.44 15.14
N GLY A 129 6.22 8.13 14.14
CA GLY A 129 7.64 8.47 14.07
C GLY A 129 8.53 7.32 13.57
N LYS A 130 7.97 6.36 12.83
CA LYS A 130 8.71 5.29 12.14
C LYS A 130 9.07 5.70 10.72
N LEU A 131 10.09 5.04 10.16
CA LEU A 131 10.48 5.25 8.77
C LEU A 131 9.33 4.87 7.83
N VAL A 132 8.95 5.79 6.93
CA VAL A 132 7.86 5.56 5.98
C VAL A 132 8.20 4.44 4.98
N PRO A 133 7.22 3.62 4.56
CA PRO A 133 7.45 2.51 3.61
C PRO A 133 7.56 2.98 2.15
N ALA A 134 8.31 4.06 1.89
CA ALA A 134 8.55 4.61 0.56
C ALA A 134 10.00 5.10 0.41
N GLY A 135 10.51 5.12 -0.82
CA GLY A 135 11.90 5.50 -1.08
C GLY A 135 12.88 4.58 -0.34
N THR A 136 13.88 5.15 0.32
CA THR A 136 14.88 4.41 1.13
C THR A 136 14.26 3.60 2.27
N GLY A 137 13.04 3.94 2.68
CA GLY A 137 12.32 3.20 3.71
C GLY A 137 11.71 1.89 3.24
N MET A 138 11.67 1.59 1.94
CA MET A 138 11.19 0.29 1.46
C MET A 138 12.16 -0.84 1.85
N PRO A 139 11.66 -2.05 2.17
CA PRO A 139 12.51 -3.19 2.56
C PRO A 139 13.61 -3.51 1.54
N ARG A 140 13.31 -3.32 0.24
CA ARG A 140 14.27 -3.55 -0.84
C ARG A 140 15.52 -2.68 -0.74
N TYR A 141 15.41 -1.45 -0.24
CA TYR A 141 16.54 -0.53 -0.11
C TYR A 141 17.22 -0.61 1.26
N ARG A 142 16.45 -0.95 2.31
CA ARG A 142 16.96 -1.03 3.69
C ARG A 142 17.97 -2.16 3.90
N HIS A 143 17.82 -3.26 3.18
CA HIS A 143 18.67 -4.45 3.33
C HIS A 143 19.69 -4.59 2.19
N LEU A 144 19.96 -3.52 1.46
CA LEU A 144 21.05 -3.53 0.48
C LEU A 144 22.37 -3.48 1.23
N ASN A 145 23.09 -4.60 1.23
CA ASN A 145 24.50 -4.62 1.57
C ASN A 145 25.24 -4.06 0.36
N ILE A 146 25.64 -2.80 0.44
CA ILE A 146 26.49 -2.16 -0.56
C ILE A 146 27.91 -2.58 -0.20
N THR A 147 28.48 -3.50 -0.98
CA THR A 147 29.91 -3.77 -0.93
C THR A 147 30.59 -2.74 -1.82
N SER A 148 31.41 -1.89 -1.22
CA SER A 148 32.27 -0.96 -1.95
C SER A 148 33.51 -1.70 -2.46
N GLU A 149 34.06 -1.29 -3.61
CA GLU A 149 35.39 -1.76 -4.05
C GLU A 149 36.45 -1.44 -2.96
N TYR A 150 36.26 -0.37 -2.19
CA TYR A 150 37.09 0.00 -1.04
C TYR A 150 37.03 -1.02 0.13
N ASP A 151 35.87 -1.66 0.35
CA ASP A 151 35.70 -2.66 1.42
C ASP A 151 36.42 -3.97 1.08
N GLN A 152 36.61 -4.26 -0.21
CA GLN A 152 37.35 -5.44 -0.68
C GLN A 152 38.86 -5.26 -0.49
N VAL A 153 39.38 -4.06 -0.74
CA VAL A 153 40.81 -3.75 -0.54
C VAL A 153 41.18 -3.71 0.94
N GLU A 154 40.32 -3.23 1.84
CA GLU A 154 40.56 -3.30 3.29
C GLU A 154 40.54 -4.73 3.82
N ALA A 155 39.63 -5.58 3.32
CA ALA A 155 39.55 -6.99 3.71
C ALA A 155 40.80 -7.77 3.25
N GLU A 156 41.26 -7.57 2.01
CA GLU A 156 42.48 -8.20 1.49
C GLU A 156 43.76 -7.72 2.21
N GLN A 157 43.82 -6.44 2.62
CA GLN A 157 44.96 -5.90 3.38
C GLN A 157 45.02 -6.36 4.84
N THR A 158 43.89 -6.78 5.42
CA THR A 158 43.85 -7.25 6.82
C THR A 158 44.18 -8.74 6.94
N GLU A 159 44.09 -9.51 5.83
CA GLU A 159 44.38 -10.95 5.80
C GLU A 159 45.82 -11.31 5.40
N GLU A 160 46.67 -10.36 5.01
CA GLU A 160 48.12 -10.63 4.87
C GLU A 160 48.77 -10.88 6.25
N PRO A 161 49.35 -12.07 6.49
CA PRO A 161 49.73 -12.48 7.83
C PRO A 161 50.99 -11.76 8.33
N MET A 162 50.96 -11.33 9.59
CA MET A 162 52.15 -11.03 10.41
C MET A 162 53.00 -12.29 10.67
N ALA A 163 53.44 -12.98 9.62
CA ALA A 163 54.19 -14.23 9.70
C ALA A 163 55.55 -14.14 9.01
N GLU A 164 56.30 -13.04 9.20
CA GLU A 164 57.74 -13.01 8.94
C GLU A 164 58.42 -12.10 9.97
N GLY A 165 58.99 -12.70 11.01
CA GLY A 165 59.67 -11.92 12.06
C GLY A 165 60.07 -12.67 13.32
N ALA A 166 60.32 -13.98 13.27
CA ALA A 166 61.05 -14.68 14.32
C ALA A 166 61.71 -15.92 13.75
N LEU A 167 62.92 -15.76 13.23
CA LEU A 167 64.03 -16.73 13.24
C LEU A 167 65.13 -16.18 12.32
N THR A 168 66.23 -15.72 12.93
CA THR A 168 67.64 -15.94 12.59
C THR A 168 68.47 -14.72 12.98
N HIS A 169 69.21 -14.83 14.08
CA HIS A 169 70.62 -14.47 14.09
C HIS A 169 71.33 -15.39 15.10
N GLU A 170 72.54 -15.77 14.69
CA GLU A 170 73.46 -16.78 15.21
C GLU A 170 73.84 -16.65 16.69
#